data_AF-A0A7Y3MQJ2-F1
#
_entry.id   AF-A0A7Y3MQJ2-F1
#
_cell.length_a   1.000
_cell.length_b   1.000
_cell.length_c   1.000
_cell.angle_alpha   90.00
_cell.angle_beta   90.00
_cell.angle_gamma   90.00
#
_symmetry.space_group_name_H-M   'P 1'
#
loop_
_entity.id
_entity.type
_entity.pdbx_description
1 polymer ?
#
loop_
_entity_poly.entity_id
_entity_poly.type
_entity_poly.pdbx_seq_one_letter_code
_entity_poly.pdbx_strand_id
1 'polypeptide(L)'
;VLEENSLGYGRACLKGLEYVSGLDNLPDIVVFLDGDYSDYPQHLVSLVEPIQFENMDLVIGARTKKLREKGSMTFPQIFGNWLATRLMRLFFDSRFTDLGPFRAIKYKTLLELEMEDKTYGWTVEMQLKALRKNLRYTEIAVPYRNRIGVSKVSGTIKGAIFAGIKILSWIFKYSLKK
;
A
#
# COMPACT_ATOMS: atom_id res chain seq x y z
N VAL A 1 9.14 -4.79 18.79
CA VAL A 1 8.44 -5.63 17.78
C VAL A 1 7.09 -6.00 18.37
N LEU A 2 6.02 -5.93 17.59
CA LEU A 2 4.65 -6.27 18.02
C LEU A 2 4.26 -7.65 17.50
N GLU A 3 3.37 -8.35 18.22
CA GLU A 3 2.85 -9.65 17.82
C GLU A 3 1.37 -9.54 17.39
N GLU A 4 1.05 -10.12 16.23
CA GLU A 4 -0.31 -10.28 15.70
C GLU A 4 -0.49 -11.76 15.34
N ASN A 5 -1.31 -12.45 16.13
CA ASN A 5 -1.49 -13.91 16.05
C ASN A 5 -2.38 -14.34 14.88
N SER A 6 -3.12 -13.41 14.27
CA SER A 6 -4.00 -13.69 13.14
C SER A 6 -3.35 -13.30 11.81
N LEU A 7 -3.42 -14.19 10.83
CA LEU A 7 -2.88 -13.94 9.49
C LEU A 7 -3.58 -12.77 8.78
N GLY A 8 -2.79 -11.85 8.22
CA GLY A 8 -3.28 -10.79 7.35
C GLY A 8 -2.40 -9.54 7.36
N TYR A 9 -2.03 -9.04 6.19
CA TYR A 9 -1.22 -7.81 6.07
C TYR A 9 -1.90 -6.61 6.75
N GLY A 10 -3.20 -6.39 6.47
CA GLY A 10 -3.96 -5.32 7.12
C GLY A 10 -4.10 -5.48 8.63
N ARG A 11 -4.15 -6.71 9.17
CA ARG A 11 -4.12 -6.91 10.64
C ARG A 11 -2.81 -6.45 11.25
N ALA A 12 -1.68 -6.79 10.64
CA ALA A 12 -0.38 -6.31 11.10
C ALA A 12 -0.30 -4.78 11.06
N CYS A 13 -0.83 -4.15 10.01
CA CYS A 13 -0.93 -2.69 9.92
C CYS A 13 -1.81 -2.09 11.02
N LEU A 14 -3.02 -2.63 11.22
CA LEU A 14 -3.93 -2.18 12.27
C LEU A 14 -3.34 -2.35 13.67
N LYS A 15 -2.61 -3.45 13.92
CA LYS A 15 -1.92 -3.68 15.19
C LYS A 15 -0.85 -2.62 15.45
N GLY A 16 -0.11 -2.23 14.40
CA GLY A 16 0.83 -1.11 14.47
C GLY A 16 0.14 0.22 14.80
N LEU A 17 -1.02 0.48 14.18
CA LEU A 17 -1.78 1.72 14.45
C LEU A 17 -2.40 1.76 15.85
N GLU A 18 -2.89 0.62 16.35
CA GLU A 18 -3.34 0.50 17.74
C GLU A 18 -2.20 0.86 18.71
N TYR A 19 -1.00 0.33 18.49
CA TYR A 19 0.16 0.67 19.31
C TYR A 19 0.51 2.15 19.23
N VAL A 20 0.57 2.73 18.02
CA VAL A 20 0.87 4.16 17.82
C VAL A 20 -0.15 5.05 18.53
N SER A 21 -1.43 4.66 18.55
CA SER A 21 -2.50 5.43 19.20
C SER A 21 -2.36 5.54 20.73
N GLY A 22 -1.60 4.65 21.36
CA GLY A 22 -1.32 4.65 22.80
C GLY A 22 -0.03 5.38 23.20
N LEU A 23 0.69 6.00 22.26
CA LEU A 23 1.90 6.77 22.56
C LEU A 23 1.55 8.16 23.08
N ASP A 24 2.32 8.66 24.07
CA ASP A 24 2.16 10.03 24.59
C ASP A 24 2.44 11.08 23.50
N ASN A 25 3.44 10.82 22.66
CA ASN A 25 3.82 11.67 21.54
C ASN A 25 3.44 10.99 20.22
N LEU A 26 2.36 11.48 19.61
CA LEU A 26 1.87 10.97 18.34
C LEU A 26 2.77 11.42 17.19
N PRO A 27 3.01 10.56 16.18
CA PRO A 27 3.81 10.93 15.02
C PRO A 27 3.03 11.83 14.06
N ASP A 28 3.73 12.67 13.31
CA ASP A 28 3.12 13.43 12.21
C ASP A 28 2.93 12.57 10.95
N ILE A 29 3.81 11.59 10.74
CA ILE A 29 3.88 10.76 9.53
C ILE A 29 4.09 9.31 9.94
N VAL A 30 3.32 8.41 9.32
CA VAL A 30 3.49 6.95 9.45
C VAL A 30 4.01 6.40 8.12
N VAL A 31 5.05 5.56 8.21
CA VAL A 31 5.63 4.87 7.07
C VAL A 31 5.40 3.37 7.21
N PHE A 32 4.88 2.75 6.15
CA PHE A 32 4.75 1.31 6.02
C PHE A 32 5.81 0.79 5.06
N LEU A 33 6.39 -0.38 5.35
CA LEU A 33 7.31 -1.11 4.50
C LEU A 33 7.22 -2.63 4.78
N ASP A 34 7.54 -3.46 3.79
CA ASP A 34 7.58 -4.91 4.03
C ASP A 34 8.86 -5.33 4.75
N GLY A 35 8.72 -6.19 5.77
CA GLY A 35 9.82 -6.74 6.55
C GLY A 35 10.56 -7.92 5.90
N ASP A 36 10.29 -8.21 4.61
CA ASP A 36 10.86 -9.37 3.89
C ASP A 36 12.14 -9.04 3.10
N TYR A 37 12.72 -7.88 3.41
CA TYR A 37 13.90 -7.32 2.76
C TYR A 37 13.64 -6.85 1.32
N SER A 38 12.44 -6.94 0.72
CA SER A 38 12.26 -6.51 -0.68
C SER A 38 12.38 -4.99 -0.88
N ASP A 39 11.98 -4.21 0.12
CA ASP A 39 12.10 -2.75 0.11
C ASP A 39 13.49 -2.29 0.59
N TYR A 40 13.84 -1.06 0.21
CA TYR A 40 15.09 -0.38 0.57
C TYR A 40 14.78 0.77 1.54
N PRO A 41 14.95 0.57 2.88
CA PRO A 41 14.61 1.58 3.87
C PRO A 41 15.36 2.91 3.71
N GLN A 42 16.47 2.93 2.96
CA GLN A 42 17.22 4.16 2.66
C GLN A 42 16.36 5.19 1.90
N HIS A 43 15.32 4.75 1.17
CA HIS A 43 14.39 5.63 0.48
C HIS A 43 13.31 6.23 1.39
N LEU A 44 13.30 5.93 2.69
CA LEU A 44 12.32 6.49 3.63
C LEU A 44 12.31 8.01 3.60
N VAL A 45 13.48 8.65 3.58
CA VAL A 45 13.60 10.11 3.51
C VAL A 45 12.90 10.64 2.26
N SER A 46 13.14 10.03 1.09
CA SER A 46 12.50 10.45 -0.15
C SER A 46 10.97 10.34 -0.09
N LEU A 47 10.40 9.35 0.62
CA LEU A 47 8.94 9.24 0.77
C LEU A 47 8.36 10.28 1.74
N VAL A 48 9.14 10.73 2.73
CA VAL A 48 8.69 11.69 3.75
C VAL A 48 8.77 13.13 3.25
N GLU A 49 9.79 13.45 2.45
CA GLU A 49 10.05 14.81 1.95
C GLU A 49 8.83 15.46 1.26
N PRO A 50 8.10 14.81 0.33
CA PRO A 50 6.93 15.44 -0.28
C PRO A 50 5.81 15.75 0.72
N ILE A 51 5.70 14.97 1.80
CA ILE A 51 4.72 15.23 2.86
C ILE A 51 5.12 16.48 3.64
N GLN A 52 6.41 16.60 3.96
CA GLN A 52 6.95 17.66 4.80
C GLN A 52 7.10 19.00 4.05
N PHE A 53 7.52 18.96 2.79
CA PHE A 53 7.94 20.16 2.04
C PHE A 53 7.03 20.50 0.85
N GLU A 54 6.30 19.53 0.29
CA GLU A 54 5.46 19.72 -0.91
C GLU A 54 3.96 19.62 -0.60
N ASN A 55 3.61 19.56 0.69
CA ASN A 55 2.22 19.52 1.16
C ASN A 55 1.44 18.32 0.58
N MET A 56 2.11 17.17 0.39
CA MET A 56 1.44 15.91 0.06
C MET A 56 0.83 15.27 1.30
N ASP A 57 -0.22 14.46 1.13
CA ASP A 57 -0.88 13.74 2.21
C ASP A 57 -0.51 12.25 2.20
N LEU A 58 -0.30 11.66 1.01
CA LEU A 58 0.08 10.27 0.79
C LEU A 58 1.19 10.15 -0.27
N VAL A 59 2.24 9.40 0.02
CA VAL A 59 3.34 9.12 -0.92
C VAL A 59 3.51 7.61 -1.05
N ILE A 60 3.50 7.11 -2.29
CA ILE A 60 3.72 5.68 -2.59
C ILE A 60 5.09 5.49 -3.22
N GLY A 61 5.86 4.53 -2.70
CA GLY A 61 7.03 3.99 -3.38
C GLY A 61 6.60 3.08 -4.52
N ALA A 62 6.68 3.59 -5.76
CA ALA A 62 6.26 2.87 -6.95
C ALA A 62 7.35 1.93 -7.47
N ARG A 63 7.04 0.63 -7.52
CA ARG A 63 7.94 -0.42 -8.03
C ARG A 63 7.95 -0.45 -9.55
N THR A 64 8.75 0.44 -10.15
CA THR A 64 8.82 0.54 -11.60
C THR A 64 9.56 -0.66 -12.23
N LYS A 65 9.21 -1.01 -13.48
CA LYS A 65 9.87 -2.10 -14.23
C LYS A 65 11.39 -1.91 -14.34
N LYS A 66 11.87 -0.67 -14.39
CA LYS A 66 13.29 -0.32 -14.54
C LYS A 66 14.10 -0.52 -13.26
N LEU A 67 13.48 -0.34 -12.09
CA LEU A 67 14.17 -0.33 -10.79
C LEU A 67 13.97 -1.61 -9.98
N ARG A 68 13.08 -2.50 -10.40
CA ARG A 68 12.85 -3.79 -9.72
C ARG A 68 13.72 -4.90 -10.29
N GLU A 69 14.21 -5.79 -9.44
CA GLU A 69 14.94 -6.99 -9.84
C GLU A 69 14.03 -7.96 -10.60
N LYS A 70 14.61 -8.71 -11.54
CA LYS A 70 13.90 -9.79 -12.23
C LYS A 70 13.48 -10.86 -11.22
N GLY A 71 12.20 -11.25 -11.24
CA GLY A 71 11.63 -12.24 -10.32
C GLY A 71 11.02 -11.65 -9.05
N SER A 72 11.26 -10.37 -8.73
CA SER A 72 10.77 -9.73 -7.51
C SER A 72 9.24 -9.65 -7.42
N MET A 73 8.57 -9.66 -8.58
CA MET A 73 7.12 -9.74 -8.70
C MET A 73 6.73 -10.86 -9.65
N THR A 74 5.76 -11.67 -9.25
CA THR A 74 5.17 -12.71 -10.10
C THR A 74 4.27 -12.09 -11.17
N PHE A 75 4.05 -12.80 -12.27
CA PHE A 75 3.16 -12.33 -13.35
C PHE A 75 1.74 -11.97 -12.84
N PRO A 76 1.08 -12.78 -11.98
CA PRO A 76 -0.22 -12.39 -11.42
C PRO A 76 -0.16 -11.10 -10.58
N GLN A 77 0.92 -10.85 -9.84
CA GLN A 77 1.07 -9.60 -9.08
C GLN A 77 1.21 -8.39 -10.00
N ILE A 78 1.99 -8.53 -11.09
CA ILE A 78 2.16 -7.47 -12.09
C ILE A 78 0.83 -7.16 -12.78
N PHE A 79 0.10 -8.20 -13.19
CA PHE A 79 -1.20 -8.05 -13.83
C PHE A 79 -2.23 -7.45 -12.88
N GLY A 80 -2.34 -7.95 -11.65
CA GLY A 80 -3.27 -7.44 -10.64
C GLY A 80 -3.00 -5.97 -10.30
N ASN A 81 -1.72 -5.59 -10.17
CA ASN A 81 -1.31 -4.20 -9.98
C ASN A 81 -1.76 -3.33 -11.16
N TRP A 82 -1.43 -3.74 -12.39
CA TRP A 82 -1.81 -3.01 -13.60
C TRP A 82 -3.33 -2.87 -13.74
N LEU A 83 -4.07 -3.95 -13.52
CA LEU A 83 -5.52 -3.95 -13.63
C LEU A 83 -6.14 -2.99 -12.60
N ALA A 84 -5.70 -3.07 -11.34
CA ALA A 84 -6.23 -2.24 -10.27
C ALA A 84 -5.97 -0.75 -10.51
N THR A 85 -4.74 -0.37 -10.85
CA THR A 85 -4.38 1.03 -11.12
C THR A 85 -5.08 1.54 -12.38
N ARG A 86 -5.26 0.69 -13.40
CA ARG A 86 -6.04 1.04 -14.61
C ARG A 86 -7.51 1.29 -14.30
N LEU A 87 -8.14 0.48 -13.45
CA LEU A 87 -9.53 0.67 -13.04
C LEU A 87 -9.68 1.90 -12.14
N MET A 88 -8.74 2.15 -11.22
CA MET A 88 -8.74 3.38 -10.42
C MET A 88 -8.65 4.62 -11.33
N ARG A 89 -7.82 4.58 -12.37
CA ARG A 89 -7.75 5.64 -13.37
C ARG A 89 -9.07 5.81 -14.14
N LEU A 90 -9.71 4.71 -14.53
CA LEU A 90 -10.95 4.76 -15.30
C LEU A 90 -12.14 5.32 -14.49
N PHE A 91 -12.27 4.94 -13.22
CA PHE A 91 -13.44 5.27 -12.40
C PHE A 91 -13.24 6.47 -11.46
N PHE A 92 -12.01 6.84 -11.15
CA PHE A 92 -11.68 7.87 -10.14
C PHE A 92 -10.66 8.90 -10.64
N ASP A 93 -10.33 8.90 -11.94
CA ASP A 93 -9.30 9.76 -12.54
C ASP A 93 -7.94 9.73 -11.79
N SER A 94 -7.61 8.57 -11.22
CA SER A 94 -6.38 8.42 -10.45
C SER A 94 -5.12 8.40 -11.32
N ARG A 95 -4.00 8.83 -10.75
CA ARG A 95 -2.65 8.79 -11.35
C ARG A 95 -1.74 7.71 -10.76
N PHE A 96 -2.25 6.85 -9.87
CA PHE A 96 -1.47 5.75 -9.31
C PHE A 96 -0.99 4.79 -10.40
N THR A 97 0.26 4.34 -10.28
CA THR A 97 0.88 3.34 -11.16
C THR A 97 1.27 2.07 -10.41
N ASP A 98 1.34 2.13 -9.08
CA ASP A 98 1.66 0.98 -8.24
C ASP A 98 0.78 0.91 -6.98
N LEU A 99 0.68 -0.30 -6.42
CA LEU A 99 0.04 -0.62 -5.14
C LEU A 99 1.08 -1.05 -4.10
N GLY A 100 2.28 -0.47 -4.18
CA GLY A 100 3.44 -0.86 -3.39
C GLY A 100 3.21 -0.78 -1.88
N PRO A 101 3.81 -1.69 -1.10
CA PRO A 101 3.70 -1.68 0.36
C PRO A 101 4.47 -0.52 0.99
N PHE A 102 5.54 -0.04 0.34
CA PHE A 102 6.31 1.10 0.81
C PHE A 102 5.54 2.40 0.60
N ARG A 103 5.05 3.01 1.68
CA ARG A 103 4.23 4.21 1.63
C ARG A 103 4.39 5.06 2.86
N ALA A 104 4.30 6.38 2.70
CA ALA A 104 4.26 7.34 3.79
C ALA A 104 2.93 8.11 3.75
N ILE A 105 2.34 8.38 4.90
CA ILE A 105 1.08 9.11 5.00
C ILE A 105 1.07 9.96 6.27
N LYS A 106 0.48 11.16 6.20
CA LYS A 106 0.21 11.97 7.41
C LYS A 106 -0.63 11.18 8.39
N TYR A 107 -0.24 11.12 9.65
CA TYR A 107 -0.92 10.31 10.66
C TYR A 107 -2.39 10.71 10.82
N LYS A 108 -2.68 12.01 10.90
CA LYS A 108 -4.07 12.51 10.97
C LYS A 108 -4.91 12.07 9.77
N THR A 109 -4.36 12.20 8.56
CA THR A 109 -5.01 11.75 7.33
C THR A 109 -5.25 10.24 7.34
N LEU A 110 -4.31 9.44 7.85
CA LEU A 110 -4.47 8.00 7.97
C LEU A 110 -5.63 7.62 8.90
N LEU A 111 -5.80 8.33 10.02
CA LEU A 111 -6.93 8.11 10.92
C LEU A 111 -8.26 8.41 10.23
N GLU A 112 -8.33 9.49 9.46
CA GLU A 112 -9.54 9.85 8.69
C GLU A 112 -9.90 8.84 7.60
N LEU A 113 -8.94 8.02 7.14
CA LEU A 113 -9.23 6.94 6.19
C LEU A 113 -9.98 5.77 6.84
N GLU A 114 -10.01 5.65 8.18
CA GLU A 114 -10.77 4.60 8.88
C GLU A 114 -10.52 3.21 8.29
N MET A 115 -9.26 2.82 8.11
CA MET A 115 -8.87 1.62 7.37
C MET A 115 -9.47 0.32 7.99
N GLU A 116 -10.00 -0.59 7.16
CA GLU A 116 -10.79 -1.75 7.60
C GLU A 116 -10.27 -3.11 7.09
N ASP A 117 -9.64 -3.16 5.91
CA ASP A 117 -9.31 -4.42 5.24
C ASP A 117 -8.22 -5.19 5.99
N LYS A 118 -8.58 -6.30 6.59
CA LYS A 118 -7.67 -7.11 7.42
C LYS A 118 -6.61 -7.91 6.64
N THR A 119 -6.64 -7.93 5.30
CA THR A 119 -5.75 -8.78 4.50
C THR A 119 -5.01 -7.99 3.40
N TYR A 120 -5.02 -8.46 2.16
CA TYR A 120 -4.26 -7.87 1.05
C TYR A 120 -5.00 -6.69 0.38
N GLY A 121 -6.27 -6.45 0.72
CA GLY A 121 -7.04 -5.35 0.17
C GLY A 121 -6.65 -3.99 0.76
N TRP A 122 -5.89 -3.97 1.87
CA TRP A 122 -5.46 -2.77 2.58
C TRP A 122 -4.82 -1.70 1.68
N THR A 123 -3.91 -2.10 0.80
CA THR A 123 -3.20 -1.16 -0.07
C THR A 123 -4.13 -0.46 -1.06
N VAL A 124 -5.07 -1.24 -1.61
CA VAL A 124 -6.10 -0.78 -2.55
C VAL A 124 -7.15 0.08 -1.85
N GLU A 125 -7.62 -0.36 -0.68
CA GLU A 125 -8.56 0.40 0.15
C GLU A 125 -8.01 1.79 0.44
N MET A 126 -6.74 1.88 0.89
CA MET A 126 -6.11 3.15 1.22
C MET A 126 -6.13 4.12 0.03
N GLN A 127 -5.76 3.65 -1.16
CA GLN A 127 -5.74 4.47 -2.36
C GLN A 127 -7.15 4.87 -2.81
N LEU A 128 -8.13 3.96 -2.75
CA LEU A 128 -9.52 4.29 -3.07
C LEU A 128 -10.10 5.33 -2.11
N LYS A 129 -9.84 5.18 -0.81
CA LYS A 129 -10.28 6.14 0.21
C LYS A 129 -9.55 7.48 0.07
N ALA A 130 -8.26 7.46 -0.28
CA ALA A 130 -7.50 8.68 -0.58
C ALA A 130 -8.08 9.45 -1.77
N LEU A 131 -8.45 8.74 -2.85
CA LEU A 131 -9.09 9.35 -4.02
C LEU A 131 -10.44 9.97 -3.66
N ARG A 132 -11.28 9.26 -2.88
CA ARG A 132 -12.57 9.78 -2.45
C ARG A 132 -12.51 11.01 -1.56
N LYS A 133 -11.48 11.08 -0.71
CA LYS A 133 -11.24 12.25 0.14
C LYS A 133 -10.48 13.36 -0.58
N ASN A 134 -10.21 13.21 -1.88
CA ASN A 134 -9.42 14.16 -2.70
C ASN A 134 -8.07 14.51 -2.04
N LEU A 135 -7.42 13.50 -1.44
CA LEU A 135 -6.11 13.68 -0.84
C LEU A 135 -5.07 14.03 -1.90
N ARG A 136 -4.07 14.84 -1.53
CA ARG A 136 -2.92 15.09 -2.38
C ARG A 136 -1.98 13.90 -2.25
N TYR A 137 -1.67 13.29 -3.38
CA TYR A 137 -0.77 12.15 -3.42
C TYR A 137 0.24 12.26 -4.54
N THR A 138 1.38 11.61 -4.34
CA THR A 138 2.43 11.46 -5.35
C THR A 138 3.06 10.06 -5.25
N GLU A 139 3.82 9.70 -6.29
CA GLU A 139 4.57 8.45 -6.35
C GLU A 139 6.05 8.75 -6.57
N ILE A 140 6.91 8.00 -5.89
CA ILE A 140 8.36 8.04 -6.07
C ILE A 140 8.81 6.68 -6.56
N ALA A 141 9.56 6.65 -7.65
CA ALA A 141 10.11 5.41 -8.17
C ALA A 141 11.18 4.88 -7.21
N VAL A 142 10.97 3.67 -6.68
CA VAL A 142 11.88 3.02 -5.73
C VAL A 142 12.42 1.69 -6.28
N PRO A 143 13.67 1.32 -5.95
CA PRO A 143 14.17 -0.01 -6.22
C PRO A 143 13.42 -1.07 -5.41
N TYR A 144 13.31 -2.27 -5.96
CA TYR A 144 12.61 -3.38 -5.33
C TYR A 144 13.34 -4.69 -5.63
N ARG A 145 13.86 -5.35 -4.60
CA ARG A 145 14.67 -6.57 -4.75
C ARG A 145 13.87 -7.84 -4.50
N ASN A 146 14.46 -8.97 -4.85
CA ASN A 146 13.92 -10.25 -4.46
C ASN A 146 13.94 -10.38 -2.92
N ARG A 147 12.81 -10.80 -2.35
CA ARG A 147 12.68 -11.06 -0.92
C ARG A 147 13.70 -12.10 -0.44
N ILE A 148 14.09 -12.01 0.82
CA ILE A 148 14.80 -13.10 1.49
C ILE A 148 13.76 -14.05 2.12
N GLY A 149 13.76 -15.32 1.70
CA GLY A 149 12.84 -16.35 2.19
C GLY A 149 11.78 -16.80 1.17
N VAL A 150 11.04 -17.86 1.50
CA VAL A 150 9.99 -18.43 0.63
C VAL A 150 8.67 -17.69 0.85
N SER A 151 8.05 -17.23 -0.25
CA SER A 151 6.76 -16.54 -0.20
C SER A 151 5.63 -17.45 0.27
N LYS A 152 4.98 -17.11 1.40
CA LYS A 152 3.81 -17.82 1.92
C LYS A 152 2.52 -17.60 1.10
N VAL A 153 2.52 -16.65 0.15
CA VAL A 153 1.31 -16.15 -0.53
C VAL A 153 1.37 -16.27 -2.06
N SER A 154 2.54 -16.05 -2.67
CA SER A 154 2.68 -16.00 -4.14
C SER A 154 2.87 -17.36 -4.82
N GLY A 155 2.74 -18.47 -4.08
CA GLY A 155 2.96 -19.82 -4.59
C GLY A 155 1.70 -20.55 -5.08
N THR A 156 0.50 -19.99 -4.91
CA THR A 156 -0.75 -20.64 -5.36
C THR A 156 -1.57 -19.74 -6.28
N ILE A 157 -1.95 -20.28 -7.43
CA ILE A 157 -2.84 -19.63 -8.41
C ILE A 157 -4.15 -19.19 -7.74
N LYS A 158 -4.67 -20.00 -6.81
CA LYS A 158 -5.86 -19.68 -6.01
C LYS A 158 -5.68 -18.40 -5.19
N GLY A 159 -4.56 -18.25 -4.48
CA GLY A 159 -4.29 -17.05 -3.69
C GLY A 159 -4.23 -15.78 -4.53
N ALA A 160 -3.63 -15.84 -5.71
CA ALA A 160 -3.60 -14.72 -6.66
C ALA A 160 -5.00 -14.37 -7.20
N ILE A 161 -5.84 -15.36 -7.50
CA ILE A 161 -7.22 -15.15 -7.97
C ILE A 161 -8.07 -14.51 -6.85
N PHE A 162 -8.03 -15.04 -5.63
CA PHE A 162 -8.79 -14.47 -4.51
C PHE A 162 -8.36 -13.04 -4.18
N ALA A 163 -7.06 -12.75 -4.22
CA ALA A 163 -6.55 -11.39 -4.09
C ALA A 163 -7.12 -10.49 -5.19
N GLY A 164 -7.08 -10.93 -6.46
CA GLY A 164 -7.66 -10.20 -7.59
C GLY A 164 -9.16 -9.92 -7.44
N ILE A 165 -9.96 -10.92 -7.08
CA ILE A 165 -11.41 -10.76 -6.85
C ILE A 165 -11.66 -9.75 -5.72
N LYS A 166 -10.90 -9.83 -4.62
CA LYS A 166 -11.06 -8.90 -3.49
C LYS A 166 -10.75 -7.47 -3.91
N ILE A 167 -9.64 -7.26 -4.64
CA ILE A 167 -9.25 -5.95 -5.18
C ILE A 167 -10.35 -5.39 -6.08
N LEU A 168 -10.88 -6.19 -7.01
CA LEU A 168 -11.98 -5.79 -7.88
C LEU A 168 -13.26 -5.47 -7.09
N SER A 169 -13.58 -6.25 -6.06
CA SER A 169 -14.74 -6.01 -5.22
C SER A 169 -14.64 -4.67 -4.47
N TRP A 170 -13.44 -4.29 -4.00
CA TRP A 170 -13.22 -2.99 -3.36
C TRP A 170 -13.37 -1.85 -4.34
N ILE A 171 -12.76 -1.96 -5.53
CA ILE A 171 -12.89 -0.95 -6.58
C ILE A 171 -14.37 -0.76 -6.96
N PHE A 172 -15.13 -1.84 -7.11
CA PHE A 172 -16.55 -1.78 -7.45
C PHE A 172 -17.41 -1.23 -6.30
N LYS A 173 -17.20 -1.72 -5.06
CA LYS A 173 -17.86 -1.20 -3.84
C LYS A 173 -17.67 0.30 -3.69
N TYR A 174 -16.48 0.80 -4.01
CA TYR A 174 -16.13 2.22 -3.94
C TYR A 174 -16.40 2.96 -5.26
N SER A 175 -16.84 2.31 -6.33
CA SER A 175 -17.29 3.02 -7.54
C SER A 175 -18.78 3.37 -7.43
N LEU A 176 -19.58 2.54 -6.75
CA LEU A 176 -21.02 2.71 -6.65
C LEU A 176 -21.52 3.65 -5.55
N LYS A 177 -20.74 3.86 -4.48
CA LYS A 177 -21.09 4.84 -3.44
C LYS A 177 -20.72 6.25 -3.94
N LYS A 178 -21.62 6.94 -4.64
CA LYS A 178 -21.42 8.37 -4.96
C LYS A 178 -21.20 9.19 -3.69
#